data_AF-A0A661EPQ4-F1
#
_entry.id   AF-A0A661EPQ4-F1
#
_cell.length_a   1.000
_cell.length_b   1.000
_cell.length_c   1.000
_cell.angle_alpha   90.00
_cell.angle_beta   90.00
_cell.angle_gamma   90.00
#
_symmetry.space_group_name_H-M   'P 1'
#
loop_
_entity.id
_entity.type
_entity.pdbx_description
1 polymer ?
#
loop_
_entity_poly.entity_id
_entity_poly.type
_entity_poly.pdbx_seq_one_letter_code
_entity_poly.pdbx_strand_id
1 'polypeptide(L)'
;MATANEIQSNITRILDQGAEAVNKVILAYVANRTPERDMNWLCLQMGKEFGAIMLHSDLAKEAIRGGADGREMDHRFETIKEEVAHFQAYYNLVNRTIGENTEIPVPDVYRYVVANIVDGQMALDDSMLAMKDRWPEHHKYLAGHVPYIKTQHPWVAEIFGATLEGAAGGWHWCMSQLPPDDDFFKQAAMLQKGIAIDELEHGPEQLAALCESYSDDFGVDLDELYKQLRLARCQEVKQRNEQFLDPLSEAEIEEICQSLINDDLDGFNLYSKAA
;
A
#
# COMPACT_ATOMS: atom_id res chain seq x y z
N MET A 1 -2.49 -16.37 -26.57
CA MET A 1 -1.59 -15.23 -26.34
C MET A 1 -2.46 -14.13 -25.79
N ALA A 2 -2.23 -13.74 -24.54
CA ALA A 2 -2.91 -12.60 -23.94
C ALA A 2 -2.25 -11.32 -24.47
N THR A 3 -3.06 -10.32 -24.80
CA THR A 3 -2.57 -9.01 -25.21
C THR A 3 -2.21 -8.17 -23.99
N ALA A 4 -1.29 -7.21 -24.14
CA ALA A 4 -0.95 -6.25 -23.09
C ALA A 4 -2.20 -5.59 -22.48
N ASN A 5 -3.18 -5.22 -23.32
CA ASN A 5 -4.44 -4.63 -22.89
C ASN A 5 -5.30 -5.59 -22.04
N GLU A 6 -5.33 -6.88 -22.37
CA GLU A 6 -6.04 -7.88 -21.57
C GLU A 6 -5.35 -8.08 -20.22
N ILE A 7 -4.01 -8.09 -20.19
CA ILE A 7 -3.24 -8.21 -18.95
C ILE A 7 -3.51 -7.00 -18.05
N GLN A 8 -3.36 -5.79 -18.58
CA GLN A 8 -3.62 -4.55 -17.86
C GLN A 8 -5.06 -4.50 -17.35
N SER A 9 -6.05 -4.82 -18.18
CA SER A 9 -7.46 -4.80 -17.78
C SER A 9 -7.76 -5.75 -16.61
N ASN A 10 -7.18 -6.96 -16.63
CA ASN A 10 -7.35 -7.92 -15.53
C ASN A 10 -6.68 -7.44 -14.23
N ILE A 11 -5.47 -6.89 -14.31
CA ILE A 11 -4.76 -6.37 -13.13
C ILE A 11 -5.50 -5.15 -12.56
N THR A 12 -5.94 -4.23 -13.41
CA THR A 12 -6.76 -3.06 -13.02
C THR A 12 -8.05 -3.50 -12.32
N ARG A 13 -8.77 -4.50 -12.86
CA ARG A 13 -9.96 -5.05 -12.22
C ARG A 13 -9.66 -5.58 -10.81
N ILE A 14 -8.55 -6.29 -10.63
CA ILE A 14 -8.13 -6.83 -9.32
C ILE A 14 -7.83 -5.69 -8.33
N LEU A 15 -7.20 -4.60 -8.79
CA LEU A 15 -6.95 -3.41 -7.96
C LEU A 15 -8.26 -2.73 -7.55
N ASP A 16 -9.17 -2.51 -8.49
CA ASP A 16 -10.48 -1.91 -8.25
C ASP A 16 -11.33 -2.73 -7.25
N GLN A 17 -11.31 -4.06 -7.36
CA GLN A 17 -11.94 -4.96 -6.40
C GLN A 17 -11.24 -4.96 -5.04
N GLY A 18 -9.90 -4.85 -5.04
CA GLY A 18 -9.12 -4.66 -3.84
C GLY A 18 -9.54 -3.41 -3.06
N ALA A 19 -9.68 -2.29 -3.78
CA ALA A 19 -10.15 -1.03 -3.21
C ALA A 19 -11.58 -1.16 -2.63
N GLU A 20 -12.49 -1.83 -3.32
CA GLU A 20 -13.83 -2.12 -2.78
C GLU A 20 -13.77 -2.99 -1.51
N ALA A 21 -12.93 -4.01 -1.50
CA ALA A 21 -12.76 -4.92 -0.38
C ALA A 21 -12.22 -4.20 0.86
N VAL A 22 -11.19 -3.36 0.73
CA VAL A 22 -10.69 -2.55 1.85
C VAL A 22 -11.70 -1.48 2.30
N ASN A 23 -12.54 -0.97 1.39
CA ASN A 23 -13.61 -0.05 1.78
C ASN A 23 -14.62 -0.70 2.72
N LYS A 24 -14.91 -2.01 2.59
CA LYS A 24 -15.75 -2.74 3.55
C LYS A 24 -15.15 -2.72 4.96
N VAL A 25 -13.82 -2.84 5.10
CA VAL A 25 -13.11 -2.70 6.38
C VAL A 25 -13.22 -1.27 6.92
N ILE A 26 -13.03 -0.27 6.05
CA ILE A 26 -13.14 1.16 6.43
C ILE A 26 -14.54 1.49 6.93
N LEU A 27 -15.59 1.00 6.25
CA LEU A 27 -16.98 1.19 6.68
C LEU A 27 -17.24 0.56 8.05
N ALA A 28 -16.68 -0.63 8.31
CA ALA A 28 -16.76 -1.27 9.62
C ALA A 28 -16.01 -0.50 10.71
N TYR A 29 -14.84 0.06 10.39
CA TYR A 29 -14.11 0.97 11.26
C TYR A 29 -14.95 2.20 11.60
N VAL A 30 -15.55 2.86 10.60
CA VAL A 30 -16.43 4.03 10.80
C VAL A 30 -17.61 3.68 11.71
N ALA A 31 -18.26 2.54 11.48
CA ALA A 31 -19.40 2.08 12.28
C ALA A 31 -19.04 1.78 13.74
N ASN A 32 -17.80 1.31 13.98
CA ASN A 32 -17.32 0.90 15.30
C ASN A 32 -16.17 1.76 15.80
N ARG A 33 -16.16 3.04 15.42
CA ARG A 33 -15.04 3.94 15.65
C ARG A 33 -14.82 4.21 17.13
N THR A 34 -13.55 4.24 17.53
CA THR A 34 -13.12 4.72 18.85
C THR A 34 -11.88 5.59 18.71
N PRO A 35 -11.59 6.49 19.68
CA PRO A 35 -10.35 7.28 19.65
C PRO A 35 -9.08 6.42 19.62
N GLU A 36 -9.12 5.23 20.21
CA GLU A 36 -8.00 4.28 20.16
C GLU A 36 -7.76 3.77 18.73
N ARG A 37 -8.83 3.43 18.01
CA ARG A 37 -8.76 3.02 16.60
C ARG A 37 -8.24 4.16 15.73
N ASP A 38 -8.77 5.37 15.92
CA ASP A 38 -8.33 6.58 15.24
C ASP A 38 -6.82 6.75 15.36
N MET A 39 -6.30 6.67 16.59
CA MET A 39 -4.87 6.83 16.84
C MET A 39 -4.04 5.67 16.31
N ASN A 40 -4.53 4.44 16.39
CA ASN A 40 -3.78 3.27 15.96
C ASN A 40 -3.48 3.34 14.46
N TRP A 41 -4.50 3.48 13.60
CA TRP A 41 -4.26 3.52 12.16
C TRP A 41 -3.46 4.77 11.77
N LEU A 42 -3.75 5.93 12.39
CA LEU A 42 -3.10 7.19 12.05
C LEU A 42 -1.60 7.15 12.35
N CYS A 43 -1.22 6.68 13.54
CA CYS A 43 0.18 6.51 13.90
C CYS A 43 0.85 5.46 13.00
N LEU A 44 0.19 4.33 12.73
CA LEU A 44 0.77 3.31 11.85
C LEU A 44 1.02 3.83 10.42
N GLN A 45 0.13 4.65 9.84
CA GLN A 45 0.42 5.28 8.53
C GLN A 45 1.55 6.28 8.62
N MET A 46 1.58 7.13 9.66
CA MET A 46 2.73 8.00 9.91
C MET A 46 4.05 7.20 9.97
N GLY A 47 4.04 6.02 10.59
CA GLY A 47 5.16 5.10 10.61
C GLY A 47 5.52 4.54 9.22
N LYS A 48 4.52 4.26 8.37
CA LYS A 48 4.75 3.85 6.98
C LYS A 48 5.45 4.94 6.17
N GLU A 49 4.98 6.19 6.26
CA GLU A 49 5.62 7.31 5.53
C GLU A 49 7.07 7.52 5.99
N PHE A 50 7.34 7.36 7.29
CA PHE A 50 8.71 7.38 7.79
C PHE A 50 9.56 6.25 7.17
N GLY A 51 9.01 5.04 7.08
CA GLY A 51 9.65 3.92 6.40
C GLY A 51 9.93 4.21 4.92
N ALA A 52 8.99 4.83 4.21
CA ALA A 52 9.14 5.24 2.81
C ALA A 52 10.27 6.26 2.63
N ILE A 53 10.33 7.31 3.48
CA ILE A 53 11.44 8.28 3.48
C ILE A 53 12.80 7.57 3.59
N MET A 54 12.91 6.61 4.50
CA MET A 54 14.15 5.86 4.73
C MET A 54 14.52 5.00 3.51
N LEU A 55 13.55 4.27 2.94
CA LEU A 55 13.74 3.44 1.75
C LEU A 55 14.19 4.27 0.54
N HIS A 56 13.47 5.35 0.22
CA HIS A 56 13.80 6.22 -0.92
C HIS A 56 15.13 6.93 -0.72
N SER A 57 15.49 7.26 0.51
CA SER A 57 16.83 7.78 0.85
C SER A 57 17.93 6.76 0.55
N ASP A 58 17.71 5.47 0.82
CA ASP A 58 18.69 4.42 0.50
C ASP A 58 18.77 4.12 -1.00
N LEU A 59 17.63 4.10 -1.70
CA LEU A 59 17.58 4.03 -3.17
C LEU A 59 18.36 5.18 -3.82
N ALA A 60 18.24 6.39 -3.29
CA ALA A 60 19.00 7.56 -3.74
C ALA A 60 20.52 7.37 -3.54
N LYS A 61 20.95 6.84 -2.38
CA LYS A 61 22.37 6.56 -2.12
C LYS A 61 22.93 5.51 -3.07
N GLU A 62 22.17 4.45 -3.35
CA GLU A 62 22.58 3.41 -4.30
C GLU A 62 22.69 3.95 -5.73
N ALA A 63 21.72 4.77 -6.17
CA ALA A 63 21.77 5.41 -7.49
C ALA A 63 23.03 6.29 -7.64
N ILE A 64 23.36 7.09 -6.62
CA ILE A 64 24.60 7.90 -6.60
C ILE A 64 25.84 7.00 -6.71
N ARG A 65 25.90 5.88 -5.97
CA ARG A 65 27.00 4.91 -6.06
C ARG A 65 27.10 4.26 -7.43
N GLY A 66 25.95 4.04 -8.08
CA GLY A 66 25.82 3.55 -9.45
C GLY A 66 26.20 4.57 -10.53
N GLY A 67 26.48 5.82 -10.17
CA GLY A 67 26.90 6.87 -11.10
C GLY A 67 25.76 7.75 -11.62
N ALA A 68 24.60 7.75 -10.97
CA ALA A 68 23.48 8.60 -11.36
C ALA A 68 23.89 10.08 -11.39
N ASP A 69 23.46 10.80 -12.43
CA ASP A 69 23.76 12.21 -12.59
C ASP A 69 22.78 13.12 -11.82
N GLY A 70 23.03 14.43 -11.82
CA GLY A 70 22.19 15.38 -11.10
C GLY A 70 20.71 15.37 -11.52
N ARG A 71 20.41 15.11 -12.80
CA ARG A 71 19.03 15.10 -13.32
C ARG A 71 18.31 13.81 -12.93
N GLU A 72 19.02 12.68 -12.97
CA GLU A 72 18.48 11.40 -12.50
C GLU A 72 18.18 11.44 -10.99
N MET A 73 18.95 12.24 -10.24
CA MET A 73 18.72 12.45 -8.81
C MET A 73 17.57 13.40 -8.49
N ASP A 74 17.23 14.35 -9.37
CA ASP A 74 16.13 15.30 -9.14
C ASP A 74 14.80 14.56 -8.87
N HIS A 75 14.46 13.57 -9.69
CA HIS A 75 13.23 12.80 -9.50
C HIS A 75 13.21 12.05 -8.16
N ARG A 76 14.34 11.45 -7.77
CA ARG A 76 14.47 10.74 -6.48
C ARG A 76 14.33 11.69 -5.29
N PHE A 77 14.84 12.90 -5.41
CA PHE A 77 14.68 13.91 -4.36
C PHE A 77 13.26 14.44 -4.27
N GLU A 78 12.53 14.55 -5.39
CA GLU A 78 11.10 14.89 -5.34
C GLU A 78 10.29 13.80 -4.62
N THR A 79 10.49 12.52 -4.94
CA THR A 79 9.83 11.42 -4.20
C THR A 79 10.12 11.48 -2.70
N ILE A 80 11.38 11.71 -2.30
CA ILE A 80 11.71 11.85 -0.86
C ILE A 80 10.97 13.04 -0.23
N LYS A 81 10.83 14.18 -0.95
CA LYS A 81 10.10 15.35 -0.43
C LYS A 81 8.61 15.07 -0.29
N GLU A 82 8.01 14.32 -1.22
CA GLU A 82 6.62 13.87 -1.16
C GLU A 82 6.38 13.03 0.10
N GLU A 83 7.22 12.02 0.36
CA GLU A 83 7.07 11.19 1.56
C GLU A 83 7.30 11.97 2.87
N VAL A 84 8.21 12.96 2.86
CA VAL A 84 8.38 13.90 3.98
C VAL A 84 7.12 14.72 4.21
N ALA A 85 6.45 15.16 3.14
CA ALA A 85 5.20 15.91 3.23
C ALA A 85 4.06 15.03 3.76
N HIS A 86 3.96 13.78 3.31
CA HIS A 86 2.99 12.80 3.82
C HIS A 86 3.21 12.56 5.33
N PHE A 87 4.44 12.23 5.72
CA PHE A 87 4.81 12.06 7.13
C PHE A 87 4.42 13.27 7.97
N GLN A 88 4.78 14.48 7.51
CA GLN A 88 4.49 15.72 8.23
C GLN A 88 2.98 15.96 8.35
N ALA A 89 2.20 15.66 7.31
CA ALA A 89 0.75 15.78 7.35
C ALA A 89 0.14 14.87 8.41
N TYR A 90 0.55 13.60 8.45
CA TYR A 90 0.12 12.66 9.49
C TYR A 90 0.55 13.11 10.88
N TYR A 91 1.81 13.50 11.05
CA TYR A 91 2.33 13.97 12.33
C TYR A 91 1.58 15.19 12.85
N ASN A 92 1.22 16.13 11.97
CA ASN A 92 0.39 17.28 12.31
C ASN A 92 -1.01 16.87 12.76
N LEU A 93 -1.64 15.88 12.11
CA LEU A 93 -2.94 15.36 12.53
C LEU A 93 -2.86 14.61 13.86
N VAL A 94 -1.78 13.84 14.09
CA VAL A 94 -1.50 13.21 15.40
C VAL A 94 -1.42 14.28 16.48
N ASN A 95 -0.57 15.30 16.29
CA ASN A 95 -0.37 16.38 17.26
C ASN A 95 -1.64 17.18 17.54
N ARG A 96 -2.48 17.41 16.54
CA ARG A 96 -3.79 18.07 16.76
C ARG A 96 -4.75 17.20 17.56
N THR A 97 -4.62 15.88 17.47
CA THR A 97 -5.52 14.93 18.12
C THR A 97 -5.13 14.67 19.57
N ILE A 98 -3.83 14.50 19.84
CA ILE A 98 -3.33 14.13 21.19
C ILE A 98 -2.50 15.22 21.88
N GLY A 99 -2.11 16.28 21.16
CA GLY A 99 -1.25 17.36 21.64
C GLY A 99 0.23 17.19 21.25
N GLU A 100 0.90 18.30 20.90
CA GLU A 100 2.28 18.31 20.35
C GLU A 100 3.36 17.71 21.27
N ASN A 101 3.11 17.69 22.58
CA ASN A 101 4.06 17.19 23.59
C ASN A 101 3.62 15.85 24.19
N THR A 102 2.59 15.23 23.62
CA THR A 102 2.08 13.94 24.06
C THR A 102 2.84 12.84 23.33
N GLU A 103 3.26 11.82 24.06
CA GLU A 103 3.92 10.66 23.48
C GLU A 103 2.98 9.94 22.49
N ILE A 104 3.53 9.49 21.37
CA ILE A 104 2.79 8.73 20.37
C ILE A 104 2.28 7.43 21.03
N PRO A 105 0.96 7.16 21.03
CA PRO A 105 0.38 6.10 21.83
C PRO A 105 0.60 4.69 21.26
N VAL A 106 1.14 4.58 20.04
CA VAL A 106 1.47 3.30 19.41
C VAL A 106 2.98 3.04 19.54
N PRO A 107 3.41 2.12 20.42
CA PRO A 107 4.82 1.80 20.57
C PRO A 107 5.39 1.18 19.30
N ASP A 108 6.70 1.37 19.10
CA ASP A 108 7.46 0.82 17.97
C ASP A 108 6.95 1.27 16.59
N VAL A 109 6.14 2.32 16.49
CA VAL A 109 5.51 2.77 15.23
C VAL A 109 6.52 2.98 14.08
N TYR A 110 7.73 3.45 14.38
CA TYR A 110 8.79 3.65 13.39
C TYR A 110 9.46 2.34 12.90
N ARG A 111 9.09 1.21 13.51
CA ARG A 111 9.52 -0.14 13.11
C ARG A 111 8.41 -0.90 12.40
N TYR A 112 7.26 -0.24 12.16
CA TYR A 112 6.12 -0.85 11.49
C TYR A 112 6.48 -1.23 10.05
N VAL A 113 7.07 -0.29 9.30
CA VAL A 113 7.68 -0.55 7.99
C VAL A 113 9.12 -0.04 8.01
N VAL A 114 10.08 -0.95 7.85
CA VAL A 114 11.48 -0.60 7.64
C VAL A 114 12.04 -1.56 6.60
N ALA A 115 12.50 -1.00 5.49
CA ALA A 115 13.15 -1.73 4.42
C ALA A 115 14.40 -0.98 3.99
N ASN A 116 15.44 -1.72 3.62
CA ASN A 116 16.69 -1.19 3.13
C ASN A 116 16.99 -1.77 1.74
N ILE A 117 17.97 -1.19 1.06
CA ILE A 117 18.53 -1.78 -0.16
C ILE A 117 19.80 -2.58 0.20
N VAL A 118 19.77 -3.89 -0.06
CA VAL A 118 20.88 -4.82 0.15
C VAL A 118 21.17 -5.51 -1.17
N ASP A 119 22.41 -5.39 -1.65
CA ASP A 119 22.85 -5.96 -2.94
C ASP A 119 21.95 -5.57 -4.13
N GLY A 120 21.47 -4.32 -4.13
CA GLY A 120 20.60 -3.78 -5.17
C GLY A 120 19.14 -4.25 -5.10
N GLN A 121 18.74 -4.97 -4.05
CA GLN A 121 17.38 -5.44 -3.84
C GLN A 121 16.79 -4.89 -2.53
N MET A 122 15.48 -4.66 -2.53
CA MET A 122 14.76 -4.32 -1.30
C MET A 122 14.76 -5.53 -0.35
N ALA A 123 15.14 -5.29 0.91
CA ALA A 123 15.09 -6.26 1.99
C ALA A 123 14.41 -5.64 3.21
N LEU A 124 13.48 -6.38 3.82
CA LEU A 124 12.87 -5.98 5.09
C LEU A 124 13.92 -6.01 6.20
N ASP A 125 13.99 -4.94 6.99
CA ASP A 125 14.99 -4.78 8.04
C ASP A 125 14.70 -5.69 9.25
N ASP A 126 15.76 -6.18 9.90
CA ASP A 126 15.67 -7.05 11.09
C ASP A 126 14.84 -6.41 12.21
N SER A 127 14.87 -5.09 12.35
CA SER A 127 14.09 -4.37 13.35
C SER A 127 12.58 -4.45 13.09
N MET A 128 12.15 -4.49 11.83
CA MET A 128 10.76 -4.71 11.43
C MET A 128 10.37 -6.18 11.56
N LEU A 129 11.25 -7.10 11.15
CA LEU A 129 11.01 -8.55 11.30
C LEU A 129 10.82 -8.96 12.77
N ALA A 130 11.50 -8.29 13.70
CA ALA A 130 11.32 -8.48 15.12
C ALA A 130 9.92 -8.05 15.64
N MET A 131 9.14 -7.28 14.85
CA MET A 131 7.78 -6.85 15.18
C MET A 131 6.69 -7.76 14.61
N LYS A 132 7.04 -8.89 13.96
CA LYS A 132 6.08 -9.81 13.34
C LYS A 132 4.96 -10.30 14.28
N ASP A 133 5.24 -10.46 15.57
CA ASP A 133 4.26 -10.97 16.53
C ASP A 133 3.30 -9.85 17.00
N ARG A 134 3.71 -8.57 16.80
CA ARG A 134 2.91 -7.38 17.11
C ARG A 134 1.94 -7.04 15.97
N TRP A 135 2.40 -7.18 14.74
CA TRP A 135 1.62 -6.91 13.52
C TRP A 135 1.74 -8.06 12.52
N PRO A 136 1.20 -9.24 12.85
CA PRO A 136 1.32 -10.44 12.03
C PRO A 136 0.73 -10.30 10.64
N GLU A 137 -0.42 -9.64 10.49
CA GLU A 137 -1.05 -9.46 9.17
C GLU A 137 -0.30 -8.45 8.33
N HIS A 138 0.27 -7.40 8.94
CA HIS A 138 1.18 -6.50 8.25
C HIS A 138 2.44 -7.20 7.75
N HIS A 139 3.08 -8.03 8.57
CA HIS A 139 4.25 -8.79 8.16
C HIS A 139 3.93 -9.76 7.01
N LYS A 140 2.80 -10.47 7.08
CA LYS A 140 2.33 -11.34 5.99
C LYS A 140 2.04 -10.54 4.71
N TYR A 141 1.53 -9.31 4.81
CA TYR A 141 1.30 -8.45 3.65
C TYR A 141 2.60 -8.10 2.92
N LEU A 142 3.63 -7.66 3.66
CA LEU A 142 4.91 -7.28 3.07
C LEU A 142 5.74 -8.47 2.57
N ALA A 143 5.71 -9.60 3.26
CA ALA A 143 6.60 -10.73 2.97
C ALA A 143 5.91 -11.91 2.27
N GLY A 144 4.58 -12.00 2.30
CA GLY A 144 3.83 -13.20 1.90
C GLY A 144 3.92 -13.54 0.42
N HIS A 145 4.11 -12.53 -0.43
CA HIS A 145 4.24 -12.69 -1.88
C HIS A 145 5.69 -13.00 -2.32
N VAL A 146 6.68 -12.74 -1.47
CA VAL A 146 8.11 -12.90 -1.80
C VAL A 146 8.49 -14.33 -2.23
N PRO A 147 8.01 -15.41 -1.58
CA PRO A 147 8.31 -16.77 -2.02
C PRO A 147 7.83 -17.07 -3.44
N TYR A 148 6.68 -16.53 -3.83
CA TYR A 148 6.17 -16.66 -5.20
C TYR A 148 7.10 -15.91 -6.16
N ILE A 149 7.27 -14.60 -5.98
CA ILE A 149 8.04 -13.74 -6.89
C ILE A 149 9.45 -14.26 -7.14
N LYS A 150 10.17 -14.73 -6.10
CA LYS A 150 11.55 -15.22 -6.22
C LYS A 150 11.73 -16.42 -7.17
N THR A 151 10.64 -17.11 -7.49
CA THR A 151 10.65 -18.26 -8.40
C THR A 151 10.19 -17.92 -9.82
N GLN A 152 9.79 -16.67 -10.07
CA GLN A 152 9.21 -16.23 -11.33
C GLN A 152 10.19 -15.38 -12.15
N HIS A 153 9.78 -15.06 -13.39
CA HIS A 153 10.47 -14.08 -14.22
C HIS A 153 10.50 -12.68 -13.53
N PRO A 154 11.58 -11.89 -13.63
CA PRO A 154 11.71 -10.58 -12.97
C PRO A 154 10.54 -9.62 -13.23
N TRP A 155 9.93 -9.68 -14.41
CA TRP A 155 8.71 -8.94 -14.76
C TRP A 155 7.58 -9.11 -13.74
N VAL A 156 7.44 -10.29 -13.13
CA VAL A 156 6.43 -10.53 -12.08
C VAL A 156 6.72 -9.69 -10.84
N ALA A 157 7.99 -9.50 -10.47
CA ALA A 157 8.35 -8.65 -9.33
C ALA A 157 7.95 -7.19 -9.57
N GLU A 158 8.15 -6.70 -10.80
CA GLU A 158 7.79 -5.34 -11.22
C GLU A 158 6.26 -5.14 -11.18
N ILE A 159 5.48 -6.11 -11.68
CA ILE A 159 4.01 -6.10 -11.58
C ILE A 159 3.56 -6.07 -10.11
N PHE A 160 4.16 -6.87 -9.23
CA PHE A 160 3.85 -6.82 -7.81
C PHE A 160 4.19 -5.47 -7.17
N GLY A 161 5.34 -4.87 -7.52
CA GLY A 161 5.71 -3.52 -7.08
C GLY A 161 4.63 -2.49 -7.43
N ALA A 162 4.31 -2.37 -8.72
CA ALA A 162 3.31 -1.41 -9.22
C ALA A 162 1.91 -1.64 -8.60
N THR A 163 1.52 -2.90 -8.38
CA THR A 163 0.21 -3.23 -7.80
C THR A 163 0.15 -3.09 -6.28
N LEU A 164 1.28 -3.02 -5.57
CA LEU A 164 1.31 -2.69 -4.14
C LEU A 164 1.15 -1.17 -3.93
N GLU A 165 1.82 -0.35 -4.75
CA GLU A 165 1.63 1.11 -4.78
C GLU A 165 0.20 1.47 -5.19
N GLY A 166 -0.28 0.89 -6.31
CA GLY A 166 -1.66 1.11 -6.75
C GLY A 166 -2.69 0.80 -5.66
N ALA A 167 -2.50 -0.28 -4.90
CA ALA A 167 -3.39 -0.62 -3.79
C ALA A 167 -3.38 0.40 -2.65
N ALA A 168 -2.21 0.98 -2.34
CA ALA A 168 -2.14 2.10 -1.40
C ALA A 168 -3.03 3.26 -1.87
N GLY A 169 -2.95 3.65 -3.14
CA GLY A 169 -3.81 4.70 -3.73
C GLY A 169 -5.31 4.42 -3.57
N GLY A 170 -5.74 3.17 -3.71
CA GLY A 170 -7.15 2.77 -3.52
C GLY A 170 -7.62 2.93 -2.08
N TRP A 171 -6.77 2.56 -1.12
CA TRP A 171 -7.03 2.78 0.30
C TRP A 171 -7.13 4.27 0.64
N HIS A 172 -6.17 5.10 0.19
CA HIS A 172 -6.19 6.55 0.40
C HIS A 172 -7.43 7.18 -0.22
N TRP A 173 -7.81 6.76 -1.43
CA TRP A 173 -9.04 7.21 -2.06
C TRP A 173 -10.27 6.88 -1.22
N CYS A 174 -10.41 5.65 -0.71
CA CYS A 174 -11.53 5.28 0.16
C CYS A 174 -11.56 6.12 1.45
N MET A 175 -10.39 6.31 2.09
CA MET A 175 -10.26 7.13 3.29
C MET A 175 -10.53 8.62 3.05
N SER A 176 -10.33 9.10 1.82
CA SER A 176 -10.72 10.47 1.44
C SER A 176 -12.24 10.69 1.43
N GLN A 177 -13.02 9.60 1.45
CA GLN A 177 -14.49 9.60 1.50
C GLN A 177 -15.06 9.45 2.91
N LEU A 178 -14.22 9.52 3.96
CA LEU A 178 -14.70 9.46 5.35
C LEU A 178 -15.78 10.55 5.60
N PRO A 179 -16.84 10.23 6.36
CA PRO A 179 -17.94 11.17 6.56
C PRO A 179 -17.45 12.38 7.38
N PRO A 180 -17.78 13.62 6.98
CA PRO A 180 -17.26 14.83 7.61
C PRO A 180 -17.98 15.18 8.92
N ASP A 181 -18.31 14.18 9.73
CA ASP A 181 -19.17 14.29 10.92
C ASP A 181 -18.46 15.03 12.07
N ASP A 182 -17.13 14.94 12.15
CA ASP A 182 -16.32 15.69 13.11
C ASP A 182 -15.01 16.21 12.52
N ASP A 183 -14.28 16.98 13.32
CA ASP A 183 -13.07 17.66 12.89
C ASP A 183 -11.89 16.71 12.66
N PHE A 184 -11.89 15.53 13.28
CA PHE A 184 -10.89 14.50 13.00
C PHE A 184 -11.14 13.90 11.62
N PHE A 185 -12.36 13.42 11.33
CA PHE A 185 -12.68 12.85 10.01
C PHE A 185 -12.57 13.86 8.88
N LYS A 186 -12.96 15.13 9.08
CA LYS A 186 -12.74 16.18 8.07
C LYS A 186 -11.26 16.34 7.71
N GLN A 187 -10.40 16.38 8.73
CA GLN A 187 -8.96 16.56 8.51
C GLN A 187 -8.31 15.30 7.95
N ALA A 188 -8.70 14.12 8.45
CA ALA A 188 -8.27 12.83 7.91
C ALA A 188 -8.65 12.72 6.43
N ALA A 189 -9.91 12.93 6.07
CA ALA A 189 -10.37 12.89 4.68
C ALA A 189 -9.61 13.87 3.77
N MET A 190 -9.36 15.09 4.25
CA MET A 190 -8.59 16.10 3.50
C MET A 190 -7.14 15.69 3.27
N LEU A 191 -6.47 15.16 4.31
CA LEU A 191 -5.11 14.63 4.22
C LEU A 191 -5.06 13.48 3.22
N GLN A 192 -5.97 12.51 3.37
CA GLN A 192 -6.03 11.30 2.55
C GLN A 192 -6.33 11.63 1.08
N LYS A 193 -7.12 12.68 0.83
CA LYS A 193 -7.35 13.17 -0.53
C LYS A 193 -6.08 13.69 -1.21
N GLY A 194 -5.20 14.36 -0.46
CA GLY A 194 -3.91 14.81 -1.00
C GLY A 194 -3.07 13.63 -1.43
N ILE A 195 -2.84 12.69 -0.51
CA ILE A 195 -2.04 11.49 -0.76
C ILE A 195 -2.65 10.63 -1.89
N ALA A 196 -3.97 10.49 -1.94
CA ALA A 196 -4.62 9.72 -3.00
C ALA A 196 -4.37 10.28 -4.41
N ILE A 197 -4.17 11.59 -4.56
CA ILE A 197 -3.84 12.18 -5.87
C ILE A 197 -2.46 11.71 -6.31
N ASP A 198 -1.48 11.77 -5.40
CA ASP A 198 -0.09 11.41 -5.68
C ASP A 198 0.05 9.89 -5.93
N GLU A 199 -0.53 9.06 -5.06
CA GLU A 199 -0.45 7.59 -5.15
C GLU A 199 -1.18 6.99 -6.37
N LEU A 200 -2.22 7.66 -6.87
CA LEU A 200 -2.93 7.23 -8.09
C LEU A 200 -2.17 7.59 -9.37
N GLU A 201 -1.18 8.47 -9.31
CA GLU A 201 -0.27 8.73 -10.44
C GLU A 201 0.87 7.68 -10.45
N HIS A 202 1.39 7.27 -9.28
CA HIS A 202 2.54 6.36 -9.20
C HIS A 202 2.28 4.91 -9.66
N GLY A 203 1.13 4.31 -9.27
CA GLY A 203 0.85 2.90 -9.56
C GLY A 203 0.36 2.59 -11.00
N PRO A 204 -0.71 3.25 -11.49
CA PRO A 204 -1.31 2.96 -12.80
C PRO A 204 -0.45 3.29 -14.02
N GLU A 205 0.35 4.37 -13.97
CA GLU A 205 1.18 4.79 -15.11
C GLU A 205 2.28 3.76 -15.42
N GLN A 206 2.90 3.19 -14.38
CA GLN A 206 3.91 2.14 -14.56
C GLN A 206 3.30 0.84 -15.10
N LEU A 207 2.05 0.53 -14.72
CA LEU A 207 1.41 -0.73 -15.07
C LEU A 207 1.21 -0.88 -16.58
N ALA A 208 0.87 0.20 -17.30
CA ALA A 208 0.71 0.17 -18.75
C ALA A 208 2.02 -0.22 -19.46
N ALA A 209 3.12 0.47 -19.13
CA ALA A 209 4.44 0.18 -19.68
C ALA A 209 4.93 -1.24 -19.32
N LEU A 210 4.66 -1.70 -18.10
CA LEU A 210 4.98 -3.07 -17.70
C LEU A 210 4.19 -4.09 -18.52
N CYS A 211 2.89 -3.89 -18.71
CA CYS A 211 2.06 -4.79 -19.52
C CYS A 211 2.49 -4.81 -20.99
N GLU A 212 2.91 -3.68 -21.56
CA GLU A 212 3.47 -3.60 -22.92
C GLU A 212 4.78 -4.39 -23.09
N SER A 213 5.58 -4.48 -22.02
CA SER A 213 6.84 -5.23 -22.05
C SER A 213 6.68 -6.75 -21.92
N TYR A 214 5.45 -7.24 -21.67
CA TYR A 214 5.18 -8.67 -21.56
C TYR A 214 5.51 -9.44 -22.85
N SER A 215 6.12 -10.61 -22.69
CA SER A 215 6.34 -11.59 -23.76
C SER A 215 5.95 -12.98 -23.30
N ASP A 216 5.31 -13.76 -24.17
CA ASP A 216 5.00 -15.17 -23.89
C ASP A 216 6.27 -16.01 -23.64
N ASP A 217 7.44 -15.58 -24.15
CA ASP A 217 8.73 -16.22 -23.88
C ASP A 217 9.17 -16.11 -22.40
N PHE A 218 8.52 -15.24 -21.61
CA PHE A 218 8.77 -15.16 -20.16
C PHE A 218 8.30 -16.42 -19.43
N GLY A 219 7.40 -17.21 -20.02
CA GLY A 219 6.89 -18.45 -19.44
C GLY A 219 6.07 -18.25 -18.16
N VAL A 220 5.49 -17.06 -17.97
CA VAL A 220 4.67 -16.74 -16.80
C VAL A 220 3.26 -17.34 -16.95
N ASP A 221 2.81 -18.05 -15.92
CA ASP A 221 1.41 -18.46 -15.81
C ASP A 221 0.55 -17.27 -15.36
N LEU A 222 -0.16 -16.65 -16.31
CA LEU A 222 -0.97 -15.46 -16.05
C LEU A 222 -2.15 -15.74 -15.12
N ASP A 223 -2.75 -16.94 -15.16
CA ASP A 223 -3.88 -17.28 -14.30
C ASP A 223 -3.42 -17.40 -12.84
N GLU A 224 -2.27 -18.05 -12.61
CA GLU A 224 -1.67 -18.10 -11.28
C GLU A 224 -1.20 -16.71 -10.82
N LEU A 225 -0.65 -15.87 -11.72
CA LEU A 225 -0.32 -14.47 -11.39
C LEU A 225 -1.56 -13.71 -10.89
N TYR A 226 -2.68 -13.75 -11.61
CA TYR A 226 -3.91 -13.06 -11.21
C TYR A 226 -4.44 -13.56 -9.88
N LYS A 227 -4.39 -14.87 -9.66
CA LYS A 227 -4.76 -15.47 -8.37
C LYS A 227 -3.84 -14.98 -7.23
N GLN A 228 -2.53 -14.89 -7.46
CA GLN A 228 -1.59 -14.37 -6.47
C GLN A 228 -1.81 -12.89 -6.17
N LEU A 229 -2.16 -12.08 -7.18
CA LEU A 229 -2.55 -10.69 -7.00
C LEU A 229 -3.84 -10.56 -6.16
N ARG A 230 -4.85 -11.42 -6.39
CA ARG A 230 -6.06 -11.47 -5.56
C ARG A 230 -5.76 -11.89 -4.12
N LEU A 231 -4.87 -12.84 -3.92
CA LEU A 231 -4.40 -13.24 -2.59
C LEU A 231 -3.69 -12.08 -1.89
N ALA A 232 -2.89 -11.28 -2.60
CA ALA A 232 -2.28 -10.06 -2.06
C ALA A 232 -3.34 -9.04 -1.62
N ARG A 233 -4.44 -8.88 -2.37
CA ARG A 233 -5.58 -8.03 -1.96
C ARG A 233 -6.32 -8.57 -0.73
N CYS A 234 -6.49 -9.89 -0.61
CA CYS A 234 -7.03 -10.49 0.62
C CYS A 234 -6.10 -10.24 1.83
N GLN A 235 -4.78 -10.33 1.63
CA GLN A 235 -3.81 -10.03 2.69
C GLN A 235 -3.82 -8.55 3.07
N GLU A 236 -4.07 -7.65 2.12
CA GLU A 236 -4.30 -6.24 2.40
C GLU A 236 -5.53 -6.01 3.27
N VAL A 237 -6.67 -6.65 2.95
CA VAL A 237 -7.90 -6.57 3.76
C VAL A 237 -7.62 -6.96 5.21
N LYS A 238 -6.89 -8.06 5.44
CA LYS A 238 -6.45 -8.50 6.78
C LYS A 238 -5.55 -7.48 7.47
N GLN A 239 -4.56 -6.96 6.73
CA GLN A 239 -3.62 -5.96 7.21
C GLN A 239 -4.32 -4.64 7.59
N ARG A 240 -5.34 -4.21 6.84
CA ARG A 240 -6.15 -3.03 7.17
C ARG A 240 -7.07 -3.29 8.37
N ASN A 241 -7.64 -4.49 8.50
CA ASN A 241 -8.42 -4.86 9.68
C ASN A 241 -7.58 -4.76 10.96
N GLU A 242 -6.37 -5.32 10.93
CA GLU A 242 -5.39 -5.21 12.03
C GLU A 242 -5.03 -3.74 12.33
N GLN A 243 -4.82 -2.90 11.30
CA GLN A 243 -4.56 -1.47 11.48
C GLN A 243 -5.70 -0.72 12.18
N PHE A 244 -6.95 -1.15 11.98
CA PHE A 244 -8.12 -0.56 12.62
C PHE A 244 -8.50 -1.26 13.94
N LEU A 245 -7.63 -2.11 14.50
CA LEU A 245 -7.90 -2.91 15.70
C LEU A 245 -9.15 -3.80 15.53
N ASP A 246 -9.17 -4.53 14.43
CA ASP A 246 -10.12 -5.59 14.09
C ASP A 246 -11.59 -5.17 14.19
N PRO A 247 -12.06 -4.22 13.36
CA PRO A 247 -13.47 -3.85 13.29
C PRO A 247 -14.35 -4.95 12.69
N LEU A 248 -13.80 -5.89 11.92
CA LEU A 248 -14.47 -7.07 11.39
C LEU A 248 -13.96 -8.35 12.04
N SER A 249 -14.83 -9.34 12.14
CA SER A 249 -14.49 -10.70 12.57
C SER A 249 -13.76 -11.50 11.49
N GLU A 250 -13.09 -12.58 11.88
CA GLU A 250 -12.42 -13.49 10.94
C GLU A 250 -13.37 -14.04 9.86
N ALA A 251 -14.63 -14.30 10.21
CA ALA A 251 -15.62 -14.83 9.27
C ALA A 251 -16.01 -13.79 8.20
N GLU A 252 -16.18 -12.52 8.59
CA GLU A 252 -16.46 -11.42 7.66
C GLU A 252 -15.27 -11.16 6.73
N ILE A 253 -14.05 -11.25 7.26
CA ILE A 253 -12.83 -11.13 6.46
C ILE A 253 -12.70 -12.28 5.46
N GLU A 254 -13.01 -13.51 5.88
CA GLU A 254 -12.99 -14.67 5.00
C GLU A 254 -14.03 -14.55 3.87
N GLU A 255 -15.23 -14.03 4.15
CA GLU A 255 -16.26 -13.76 3.13
C GLU A 255 -15.78 -12.74 2.08
N ILE A 256 -15.11 -11.66 2.52
CA ILE A 256 -14.52 -10.66 1.63
C ILE A 256 -13.41 -11.30 0.77
N CYS A 257 -12.54 -12.09 1.38
CA CYS A 257 -11.46 -12.77 0.68
C CYS A 257 -11.97 -13.79 -0.35
N GLN A 258 -13.01 -14.56 -0.02
CA GLN A 258 -13.65 -15.48 -0.97
C GLN A 258 -14.24 -14.71 -2.16
N SER A 259 -14.92 -13.58 -1.90
CA SER A 259 -15.44 -12.73 -2.97
C SER A 259 -14.33 -12.19 -3.89
N LEU A 260 -13.18 -11.80 -3.34
CA LEU A 260 -12.01 -11.39 -4.14
C LEU A 260 -11.46 -12.53 -5.00
N ILE A 261 -11.31 -13.73 -4.43
CA ILE A 261 -10.74 -14.89 -5.12
C ILE A 261 -11.66 -15.39 -6.22
N ASN A 262 -12.97 -15.34 -6.00
CA ASN A 262 -13.98 -15.77 -6.95
C ASN A 262 -14.34 -14.73 -8.03
N ASP A 263 -13.75 -13.52 -7.97
CA ASP A 263 -14.08 -12.39 -8.87
C ASP A 263 -15.53 -11.88 -8.72
N ASP A 264 -16.13 -12.02 -7.54
CA ASP A 264 -17.54 -11.71 -7.26
C ASP A 264 -17.79 -10.24 -6.89
N LEU A 265 -16.73 -9.45 -6.66
CA LEU A 265 -16.85 -8.01 -6.38
C LEU A 265 -17.00 -7.21 -7.68
N ASP A 266 -17.79 -6.15 -7.66
CA ASP A 266 -17.95 -5.29 -8.83
C ASP A 266 -16.66 -4.51 -9.10
N GLY A 267 -16.00 -4.08 -8.02
CA GLY A 267 -14.85 -3.18 -8.03
C GLY A 267 -15.28 -1.72 -8.14
N PHE A 268 -14.36 -0.83 -7.76
CA PHE A 268 -14.49 0.57 -8.17
C PHE A 268 -14.14 0.74 -9.66
N ASN A 269 -14.38 1.92 -10.23
CA ASN A 269 -13.82 2.30 -11.54
C ASN A 269 -12.83 3.43 -11.28
N LEU A 270 -11.89 3.19 -10.37
CA LEU A 270 -10.94 4.18 -9.87
C LEU A 270 -9.74 4.24 -10.81
N TYR A 271 -9.09 3.10 -11.00
CA TYR A 271 -7.84 3.02 -11.76
C TYR A 271 -8.08 3.07 -13.27
N SER A 272 -9.24 2.60 -13.74
CA SER A 272 -9.64 2.76 -15.14
C SER A 272 -9.87 4.21 -15.58
N LYS A 273 -9.95 5.16 -14.63
CA LYS A 273 -10.05 6.60 -14.90
C LYS A 273 -8.70 7.32 -14.80
N ALA A 274 -7.72 6.69 -14.15
CA ALA A 274 -6.36 7.20 -13.99
C ALA A 274 -5.41 6.64 -15.07
N ALA A 275 -5.63 5.40 -15.53
CA ALA A 275 -4.98 4.79 -16.70
C ALA A 275 -5.57 5.32 -18.03
#